data_AF-A0A2T2SMK3-F1
#
_entry.id   AF-A0A2T2SMK3-F1
#
_cell.length_a   1.000
_cell.length_b   1.000
_cell.length_c   1.000
_cell.angle_alpha   90.00
_cell.angle_beta   90.00
_cell.angle_gamma   90.00
#
_symmetry.space_group_name_H-M   'P 1'
#
loop_
_entity.id
_entity.type
_entity.pdbx_description
1 polymer ?
#
loop_
_entity_poly.entity_id
_entity_poly.type
_entity_poly.pdbx_seq_one_letter_code
_entity_poly.pdbx_strand_id
1 'polypeptide(L)'
;GDGIDTDTLTAETVVPDTFRITETSGDTLTWREDALAVTVTRSQYPGRSARFVVSTTAREATRENLTPLAARAFDRADTSGVSLEELSVTESPVINEGNYDVGPGGRLTIDVPWLVANFYGPNVIALRALGQNYYDFLRSQQVQQGGSAFSPGAIPNVIERIDGGTGLFGSYAVVRYELEVERPSGGGGGLP
;
A
#
# COMPACT_ATOMS: atom_id res chain seq x y z
N GLY A 1 9.77 30.56 40.24
CA GLY A 1 10.27 29.36 39.56
C GLY A 1 9.09 28.80 38.82
N ASP A 2 9.14 28.82 37.51
CA ASP A 2 8.11 28.20 36.69
C ASP A 2 8.84 27.61 35.48
N GLY A 3 9.43 26.43 35.72
CA GLY A 3 10.03 25.63 34.67
C GLY A 3 8.90 24.94 33.96
N ILE A 4 8.67 25.29 32.70
CA ILE A 4 7.91 24.42 31.82
C ILE A 4 8.74 23.15 31.71
N ASP A 5 8.29 22.10 32.36
CA ASP A 5 8.88 20.78 32.25
C ASP A 5 8.71 20.34 30.79
N THR A 6 9.79 20.36 30.02
CA THR A 6 9.75 19.82 28.67
C THR A 6 9.79 18.31 28.80
N ASP A 7 8.63 17.70 28.89
CA ASP A 7 8.50 16.25 28.80
C ASP A 7 9.22 15.79 27.52
N THR A 8 10.29 15.02 27.71
CA THR A 8 11.12 14.55 26.60
C THR A 8 10.41 13.38 25.93
N LEU A 9 9.90 13.61 24.72
CA LEU A 9 9.29 12.57 23.90
C LEU A 9 10.39 11.78 23.17
N THR A 10 10.40 10.46 23.34
CA THR A 10 11.37 9.57 22.68
C THR A 10 10.67 8.50 21.87
N ALA A 11 11.18 8.21 20.68
CA ALA A 11 10.73 7.11 19.84
C ALA A 11 11.91 6.54 19.04
N GLU A 12 11.98 5.22 18.93
CA GLU A 12 13.02 4.53 18.15
C GLU A 12 12.38 3.60 17.12
N THR A 13 13.05 3.45 15.98
CA THR A 13 12.64 2.52 14.92
C THR A 13 13.87 1.94 14.24
N VAL A 14 13.73 0.72 13.72
CA VAL A 14 14.75 0.09 12.86
C VAL A 14 14.27 0.24 11.43
N VAL A 15 15.08 0.86 10.58
CA VAL A 15 14.81 0.90 9.14
C VAL A 15 15.08 -0.50 8.58
N PRO A 16 14.11 -1.13 7.87
CA PRO A 16 14.36 -2.38 7.17
C PRO A 16 15.53 -2.23 6.19
N ASP A 17 16.30 -3.31 6.00
CA ASP A 17 17.43 -3.28 5.06
C ASP A 17 16.97 -2.88 3.66
N THR A 18 17.84 -2.18 2.95
CA THR A 18 17.63 -1.82 1.55
C THR A 18 17.41 -3.07 0.71
N PHE A 19 16.54 -2.96 -0.28
CA PHE A 19 16.28 -4.02 -1.22
C PHE A 19 16.16 -3.46 -2.62
N ARG A 20 16.14 -4.34 -3.62
CA ARG A 20 16.12 -3.98 -5.03
C ARG A 20 15.12 -4.86 -5.77
N ILE A 21 14.48 -4.28 -6.77
CA ILE A 21 13.73 -5.04 -7.78
C ILE A 21 14.75 -5.81 -8.62
N THR A 22 14.53 -7.11 -8.76
CA THR A 22 15.34 -7.96 -9.63
C THR A 22 14.60 -8.40 -10.87
N GLU A 23 13.26 -8.46 -10.80
CA GLU A 23 12.39 -8.85 -11.91
C GLU A 23 10.98 -8.27 -11.71
N THR A 24 10.30 -7.98 -12.82
CA THR A 24 8.87 -7.63 -12.87
C THR A 24 8.21 -8.49 -13.94
N SER A 25 6.89 -8.68 -13.86
CA SER A 25 6.14 -9.38 -14.94
C SER A 25 6.24 -8.68 -16.29
N GLY A 26 6.59 -7.40 -16.31
CA GLY A 26 6.73 -6.56 -17.48
C GLY A 26 6.76 -5.09 -17.09
N ASP A 27 6.96 -4.22 -18.08
CA ASP A 27 6.73 -2.78 -18.00
C ASP A 27 5.38 -2.37 -18.61
N THR A 28 4.76 -3.26 -19.37
CA THR A 28 3.43 -3.13 -19.97
C THR A 28 2.62 -4.39 -19.67
N LEU A 29 1.46 -4.26 -19.04
CA LEU A 29 0.61 -5.40 -18.66
C LEU A 29 -0.87 -5.10 -18.94
N THR A 30 -1.58 -6.08 -19.46
CA THR A 30 -3.02 -6.03 -19.69
C THR A 30 -3.78 -6.30 -18.39
N TRP A 31 -4.64 -5.36 -18.00
CA TRP A 31 -5.37 -5.42 -16.73
C TRP A 31 -6.14 -6.73 -16.55
N ARG A 32 -5.79 -7.49 -15.50
CA ARG A 32 -6.36 -8.80 -15.10
C ARG A 32 -6.17 -9.97 -16.07
N GLU A 33 -5.58 -9.75 -17.24
CA GLU A 33 -5.17 -10.83 -18.14
C GLU A 33 -3.75 -11.29 -17.81
N ASP A 34 -2.86 -10.33 -17.55
CA ASP A 34 -1.49 -10.62 -17.15
C ASP A 34 -1.35 -10.75 -15.63
N ALA A 35 -0.38 -11.57 -15.21
CA ALA A 35 0.03 -11.66 -13.81
C ALA A 35 0.80 -10.40 -13.42
N LEU A 36 0.38 -9.72 -12.36
CA LEU A 36 1.11 -8.58 -11.82
C LEU A 36 1.97 -9.04 -10.63
N ALA A 37 3.26 -9.27 -10.89
CA ALA A 37 4.19 -9.76 -9.90
C ALA A 37 5.51 -8.98 -9.94
N VAL A 38 6.16 -8.91 -8.78
CA VAL A 38 7.45 -8.23 -8.59
C VAL A 38 8.35 -9.13 -7.76
N THR A 39 9.55 -9.40 -8.27
CA THR A 39 10.57 -10.12 -7.51
C THR A 39 11.61 -9.14 -6.98
N VAL A 40 11.91 -9.26 -5.69
CA VAL A 40 12.85 -8.41 -4.98
C VAL A 40 13.91 -9.20 -4.23
N THR A 41 15.07 -8.57 -4.00
CA THR A 41 16.00 -9.06 -2.97
C THR A 41 15.32 -8.99 -1.59
N ARG A 42 15.72 -9.86 -0.66
CA ARG A 42 15.18 -9.86 0.69
C ARG A 42 15.51 -8.56 1.42
N SER A 43 14.49 -7.78 1.79
CA SER A 43 14.63 -6.77 2.84
C SER A 43 14.63 -7.48 4.20
N GLN A 44 15.62 -7.22 5.04
CA GLN A 44 15.76 -7.86 6.34
C GLN A 44 15.28 -6.95 7.46
N TYR A 45 14.61 -7.55 8.44
CA TYR A 45 14.27 -6.93 9.71
C TYR A 45 14.57 -7.94 10.83
N PRO A 46 15.25 -7.56 11.91
CA PRO A 46 15.60 -8.50 12.98
C PRO A 46 14.39 -9.26 13.53
N GLY A 47 14.48 -10.59 13.56
CA GLY A 47 13.51 -11.46 14.25
C GLY A 47 12.16 -11.67 13.58
N ARG A 48 11.96 -11.27 12.31
CA ARG A 48 10.72 -11.53 11.56
C ARG A 48 10.90 -11.56 10.05
N SER A 49 9.92 -12.10 9.33
CA SER A 49 9.87 -12.02 7.88
C SER A 49 9.48 -10.63 7.40
N ALA A 50 9.80 -10.34 6.14
CA ALA A 50 9.48 -9.07 5.50
C ALA A 50 7.96 -8.91 5.36
N ARG A 51 7.48 -7.68 5.54
CA ARG A 51 6.09 -7.29 5.35
C ARG A 51 6.07 -6.10 4.41
N PHE A 52 5.14 -6.08 3.49
CA PHE A 52 5.10 -5.06 2.46
C PHE A 52 3.75 -4.35 2.38
N VAL A 53 3.79 -3.12 1.91
CA VAL A 53 2.63 -2.45 1.30
C VAL A 53 3.05 -2.03 -0.09
N VAL A 54 2.16 -2.28 -1.05
CA VAL A 54 2.28 -1.76 -2.40
C VAL A 54 1.40 -0.53 -2.51
N SER A 55 1.93 0.55 -3.06
CA SER A 55 1.08 1.63 -3.54
C SER A 55 1.23 1.80 -5.03
N THR A 56 0.15 2.23 -5.69
CA THR A 56 0.16 2.64 -7.08
C THR A 56 -0.14 4.13 -7.14
N THR A 57 0.58 4.85 -7.99
CA THR A 57 0.27 6.24 -8.33
C THR A 57 0.03 6.35 -9.83
N ALA A 58 -1.21 6.64 -10.22
CA ALA A 58 -1.57 6.87 -11.60
C ALA A 58 -1.01 8.23 -12.07
N ARG A 59 -0.39 8.26 -13.25
CA ARG A 59 0.10 9.51 -13.87
C ARG A 59 -0.99 10.22 -14.66
N GLU A 60 -2.00 9.48 -15.12
CA GLU A 60 -3.12 9.99 -15.90
C GLU A 60 -4.46 9.62 -15.24
N ALA A 61 -4.75 10.25 -14.10
CA ALA A 61 -5.96 10.00 -13.32
C ALA A 61 -7.21 10.70 -13.91
N THR A 62 -7.64 10.29 -15.10
CA THR A 62 -8.87 10.79 -15.74
C THR A 62 -10.01 9.78 -15.65
N ARG A 63 -11.25 10.26 -15.78
CA ARG A 63 -12.45 9.40 -15.72
C ARG A 63 -12.43 8.32 -16.81
N GLU A 64 -11.92 8.65 -17.99
CA GLU A 64 -11.82 7.75 -19.14
C GLU A 64 -10.84 6.60 -18.87
N ASN A 65 -9.78 6.87 -18.10
CA ASN A 65 -8.75 5.92 -17.75
C ASN A 65 -9.11 5.04 -16.55
N LEU A 66 -10.24 5.24 -15.89
CA LEU A 66 -10.65 4.35 -14.80
C LEU A 66 -10.79 2.90 -15.29
N THR A 67 -10.26 1.97 -14.51
CA THR A 67 -10.58 0.56 -14.68
C THR A 67 -12.06 0.31 -14.35
N PRO A 68 -12.69 -0.75 -14.89
CA PRO A 68 -14.10 -1.03 -14.63
C PRO A 68 -14.45 -1.13 -13.15
N LEU A 69 -13.53 -1.60 -12.31
CA LEU A 69 -13.74 -1.69 -10.87
C LEU A 69 -13.72 -0.30 -10.21
N ALA A 70 -12.74 0.53 -10.55
CA ALA A 70 -12.62 1.88 -10.02
C ALA A 70 -13.77 2.79 -10.49
N ALA A 71 -14.20 2.66 -11.75
CA ALA A 71 -15.36 3.36 -12.29
C ALA A 71 -16.64 3.05 -11.49
N ARG A 72 -16.90 1.76 -11.20
CA ARG A 72 -18.06 1.35 -10.37
C ARG A 72 -17.97 1.89 -8.94
N ALA A 73 -16.78 1.89 -8.35
CA ALA A 73 -16.58 2.45 -7.01
C ALA A 73 -16.81 3.96 -6.99
N PHE A 74 -16.31 4.68 -8.00
CA PHE A 74 -16.50 6.11 -8.19
C PHE A 74 -17.97 6.46 -8.38
N ASP A 75 -18.68 5.77 -9.28
CA ASP A 75 -20.09 6.01 -9.55
C ASP A 75 -21.00 5.68 -8.36
N ARG A 76 -20.63 4.69 -7.54
CA ARG A 76 -21.37 4.35 -6.31
C ARG A 76 -21.15 5.37 -5.18
N ALA A 77 -20.05 6.13 -5.23
CA ALA A 77 -19.68 7.10 -4.20
C ALA A 77 -20.42 8.45 -4.34
N ASP A 78 -21.50 8.50 -5.14
CA ASP A 78 -22.32 9.68 -5.50
C ASP A 78 -22.80 10.54 -4.30
N THR A 79 -22.71 10.04 -3.06
CA THR A 79 -23.02 10.78 -1.82
C THR A 79 -21.83 11.06 -0.89
N SER A 80 -20.65 10.50 -1.15
CA SER A 80 -19.47 10.57 -0.26
C SER A 80 -18.33 11.45 -0.78
N GLY A 81 -18.39 11.90 -2.05
CA GLY A 81 -17.44 12.87 -2.61
C GLY A 81 -16.06 12.33 -2.97
N VAL A 82 -15.93 11.02 -3.25
CA VAL A 82 -14.64 10.43 -3.65
C VAL A 82 -14.15 11.07 -4.94
N SER A 83 -12.96 11.67 -4.93
CA SER A 83 -12.39 12.37 -6.08
C SER A 83 -11.45 11.49 -6.93
N LEU A 84 -11.21 11.87 -8.18
CA LEU A 84 -10.21 11.19 -9.02
C LEU A 84 -8.78 11.32 -8.43
N GLU A 85 -8.51 12.41 -7.72
CA GLU A 85 -7.24 12.62 -7.00
C GLU A 85 -7.08 11.60 -5.87
N GLU A 86 -8.12 11.35 -5.08
CA GLU A 86 -8.10 10.33 -4.02
C GLU A 86 -7.92 8.91 -4.59
N LEU A 87 -8.48 8.63 -5.77
CA LEU A 87 -8.29 7.34 -6.43
C LEU A 87 -6.93 7.20 -7.11
N SER A 88 -6.24 8.31 -7.40
CA SER A 88 -4.96 8.34 -8.12
C SER A 88 -3.82 7.69 -7.35
N VAL A 89 -3.96 7.59 -6.02
CA VAL A 89 -3.04 6.87 -5.14
C VAL A 89 -3.80 5.82 -4.35
N THR A 90 -3.43 4.57 -4.57
CA THR A 90 -4.03 3.40 -3.91
C THR A 90 -2.97 2.61 -3.19
N GLU A 91 -3.37 1.98 -2.09
CA GLU A 91 -2.49 1.10 -1.32
C GLU A 91 -3.12 -0.28 -1.15
N SER A 92 -2.28 -1.31 -1.17
CA SER A 92 -2.68 -2.66 -0.83
C SER A 92 -2.86 -2.79 0.69
N PRO A 93 -3.64 -3.78 1.14
CA PRO A 93 -3.45 -4.33 2.48
C PRO A 93 -2.00 -4.76 2.72
N VAL A 94 -1.65 -5.06 3.99
CA VAL A 94 -0.30 -5.54 4.29
C VAL A 94 -0.10 -6.95 3.72
N ILE A 95 0.91 -7.07 2.88
CA ILE A 95 1.39 -8.32 2.28
C ILE A 95 2.38 -8.98 3.26
N ASN A 96 2.12 -10.24 3.61
CA ASN A 96 2.92 -11.04 4.55
C ASN A 96 3.35 -12.38 3.93
N GLU A 97 3.93 -13.30 4.71
CA GLU A 97 4.44 -14.59 4.20
C GLU A 97 3.41 -15.44 3.45
N GLY A 98 2.10 -15.21 3.66
CA GLY A 98 1.05 -15.89 2.91
C GLY A 98 0.76 -15.30 1.53
N ASN A 99 1.43 -14.20 1.15
CA ASN A 99 1.17 -13.42 -0.06
C ASN A 99 2.43 -13.24 -0.95
N TYR A 100 3.53 -13.91 -0.62
CA TYR A 100 4.72 -13.95 -1.46
C TYR A 100 5.42 -15.30 -1.37
N ASP A 101 6.10 -15.67 -2.44
CA ASP A 101 6.93 -16.86 -2.50
C ASP A 101 8.39 -16.54 -2.23
N VAL A 102 9.08 -17.44 -1.52
CA VAL A 102 10.52 -17.36 -1.29
C VAL A 102 11.25 -18.19 -2.33
N GLY A 103 11.86 -17.50 -3.30
CA GLY A 103 12.64 -18.11 -4.37
C GLY A 103 14.12 -18.37 -4.01
N PRO A 104 14.91 -18.84 -4.99
CA PRO A 104 16.34 -19.10 -4.81
C PRO A 104 17.13 -17.87 -4.34
N GLY A 105 18.06 -18.09 -3.41
CA GLY A 105 18.84 -17.00 -2.80
C GLY A 105 18.04 -16.11 -1.86
N GLY A 106 16.83 -16.53 -1.46
CA GLY A 106 15.96 -15.80 -0.54
C GLY A 106 15.26 -14.58 -1.16
N ARG A 107 15.22 -14.50 -2.49
CA ARG A 107 14.41 -13.48 -3.19
C ARG A 107 12.93 -13.71 -2.90
N LEU A 108 12.17 -12.62 -2.87
CA LEU A 108 10.73 -12.67 -2.61
C LEU A 108 10.00 -12.30 -3.89
N THR A 109 9.09 -13.15 -4.37
CA THR A 109 8.18 -12.85 -5.47
C THR A 109 6.83 -12.50 -4.87
N ILE A 110 6.40 -11.26 -5.08
CA ILE A 110 5.19 -10.69 -4.48
C ILE A 110 4.13 -10.59 -5.57
N ASP A 111 3.00 -11.26 -5.35
CA ASP A 111 1.81 -11.10 -6.18
C ASP A 111 1.10 -9.80 -5.79
N VAL A 112 1.13 -8.82 -6.68
CA VAL A 112 0.50 -7.53 -6.44
C VAL A 112 -0.96 -7.61 -6.89
N PRO A 113 -1.92 -7.29 -6.01
CA PRO A 113 -3.32 -7.37 -6.37
C PRO A 113 -3.68 -6.27 -7.37
N TRP A 114 -4.31 -6.63 -8.49
CA TRP A 114 -4.82 -5.67 -9.48
C TRP A 114 -5.79 -4.62 -8.90
N LEU A 115 -6.33 -4.84 -7.70
CA LEU A 115 -7.13 -3.85 -6.95
C LEU A 115 -6.37 -2.55 -6.68
N VAL A 116 -5.03 -2.57 -6.66
CA VAL A 116 -4.25 -1.33 -6.51
C VAL A 116 -4.07 -0.58 -7.83
N ALA A 117 -4.46 -1.08 -8.99
CA ALA A 117 -4.36 -0.34 -10.25
C ALA A 117 -5.74 0.22 -10.64
N ASN A 118 -6.04 1.44 -10.18
CA ASN A 118 -7.34 2.09 -10.45
C ASN A 118 -7.46 2.65 -11.87
N PHE A 119 -6.35 2.91 -12.55
CA PHE A 119 -6.32 3.56 -13.86
C PHE A 119 -5.49 2.75 -14.88
N TYR A 120 -5.99 2.72 -16.10
CA TYR A 120 -5.23 2.38 -17.30
C TYR A 120 -4.18 3.45 -17.60
N GLY A 121 -3.20 3.10 -18.43
CA GLY A 121 -2.09 3.96 -18.81
C GLY A 121 -0.94 3.92 -17.82
N PRO A 122 -0.13 4.99 -17.75
CA PRO A 122 1.11 4.98 -16.98
C PRO A 122 0.87 5.08 -15.47
N ASN A 123 1.46 4.13 -14.75
CA ASN A 123 1.41 4.01 -13.29
C ASN A 123 2.82 3.89 -12.71
N VAL A 124 3.00 4.37 -11.48
CA VAL A 124 4.19 4.09 -10.67
C VAL A 124 3.82 3.16 -9.52
N ILE A 125 4.42 1.98 -9.49
CA ILE A 125 4.26 1.03 -8.40
C ILE A 125 5.39 1.24 -7.41
N ALA A 126 5.06 1.45 -6.14
CA ALA A 126 6.00 1.58 -5.05
C ALA A 126 5.80 0.44 -4.05
N LEU A 127 6.81 -0.39 -3.88
CA LEU A 127 6.83 -1.47 -2.90
C LEU A 127 7.61 -1.00 -1.67
N ARG A 128 6.97 -1.03 -0.50
CA ARG A 128 7.57 -0.60 0.78
C ARG A 128 7.74 -1.77 1.72
N ALA A 129 8.97 -2.11 2.09
CA ALA A 129 9.23 -3.03 3.19
C ALA A 129 9.04 -2.28 4.51
N LEU A 130 8.12 -2.73 5.35
CA LEU A 130 7.68 -2.00 6.54
C LEU A 130 8.57 -2.26 7.75
N GLY A 131 8.94 -1.21 8.48
CA GLY A 131 9.42 -1.30 9.86
C GLY A 131 8.32 -1.67 10.84
N GLN A 132 8.66 -2.01 12.09
CA GLN A 132 7.66 -2.53 13.05
C GLN A 132 6.63 -1.48 13.47
N ASN A 133 7.07 -0.25 13.76
CA ASN A 133 6.16 0.82 14.20
C ASN A 133 5.14 1.19 13.11
N TYR A 134 5.58 1.26 11.85
CA TYR A 134 4.68 1.58 10.75
C TYR A 134 3.70 0.43 10.47
N TYR A 135 4.16 -0.82 10.56
CA TYR A 135 3.28 -1.98 10.48
C TYR A 135 2.20 -1.97 11.58
N ASP A 136 2.56 -1.68 12.83
CA ASP A 136 1.61 -1.68 13.94
C ASP A 136 0.55 -0.59 13.80
N PHE A 137 0.95 0.59 13.29
CA PHE A 137 0.03 1.64 12.92
C PHE A 137 -0.96 1.18 11.83
N LEU A 138 -0.46 0.64 10.71
CA LEU A 138 -1.31 0.16 9.61
C LEU A 138 -2.29 -0.93 10.07
N ARG A 139 -1.82 -1.88 10.89
CA ARG A 139 -2.66 -2.91 11.48
C ARG A 139 -3.74 -2.31 12.38
N SER A 140 -3.41 -1.32 13.20
CA SER A 140 -4.36 -0.66 14.10
C SER A 140 -5.47 0.07 13.33
N GLN A 141 -5.14 0.67 12.19
CA GLN A 141 -6.11 1.30 11.27
C GLN A 141 -7.02 0.25 10.61
N GLN A 142 -6.48 -0.86 10.13
CA GLN A 142 -7.25 -1.93 9.47
C GLN A 142 -8.27 -2.60 10.41
N VAL A 143 -7.90 -2.84 11.67
CA VAL A 143 -8.83 -3.37 12.69
C VAL A 143 -9.99 -2.41 12.95
N GLN A 144 -9.73 -1.11 12.90
CA GLN A 144 -10.75 -0.09 13.13
C GLN A 144 -11.73 0.07 11.96
N GLN A 145 -11.27 -0.15 10.72
CA GLN A 145 -12.14 -0.12 9.54
C GLN A 145 -12.96 -1.41 9.35
N GLY A 146 -12.54 -2.53 9.97
CA GLY A 146 -13.22 -3.82 9.93
C GLY A 146 -14.18 -4.10 11.10
N GLY A 147 -14.19 -3.25 12.13
CA GLY A 147 -15.11 -3.32 13.28
C GLY A 147 -16.08 -2.15 13.27
N SER A 148 -17.36 -2.42 13.56
CA SER A 148 -18.46 -1.45 13.60
C SER A 148 -18.05 -0.05 14.10
N ALA A 149 -18.33 0.95 13.25
CA ALA A 149 -18.36 2.40 13.50
C ALA A 149 -18.03 2.85 14.94
N PHE A 150 -16.96 3.64 15.07
CA PHE A 150 -16.68 4.37 16.30
C PHE A 150 -17.89 5.23 16.72
N SER A 151 -18.34 5.04 17.96
CA SER A 151 -19.16 6.05 18.64
C SER A 151 -18.32 7.32 18.82
N PRO A 152 -18.87 8.53 18.56
CA PRO A 152 -18.14 9.78 18.77
C PRO A 152 -17.55 9.86 20.18
N GLY A 153 -16.23 10.03 20.30
CA GLY A 153 -15.51 10.13 21.59
C GLY A 153 -14.67 8.91 22.01
N ALA A 154 -14.61 7.85 21.20
CA ALA A 154 -13.71 6.73 21.47
C ALA A 154 -12.25 7.08 21.08
N ILE A 155 -11.32 6.89 22.03
CA ILE A 155 -9.87 7.00 21.77
C ILE A 155 -9.45 5.81 20.89
N PRO A 156 -8.84 6.03 19.72
CA PRO A 156 -8.46 4.94 18.84
C PRO A 156 -7.37 4.09 19.51
N ASN A 157 -7.48 2.76 19.42
CA ASN A 157 -6.43 1.83 19.86
C ASN A 157 -5.29 1.81 18.84
N VAL A 158 -4.66 2.97 18.61
CA VAL A 158 -3.44 3.08 17.80
C VAL A 158 -2.29 2.61 18.67
N ILE A 159 -1.50 1.68 18.16
CA ILE A 159 -0.26 1.28 18.83
C ILE A 159 0.77 2.34 18.48
N GLU A 160 0.91 3.29 19.39
CA GLU A 160 1.88 4.38 19.30
C GLU A 160 3.11 3.97 20.10
N ARG A 161 4.28 4.00 19.45
CA ARG A 161 5.57 3.67 20.06
C ARG A 161 6.31 4.94 20.46
N ILE A 162 5.63 5.80 21.22
CA ILE A 162 6.18 7.06 21.74
C ILE A 162 6.05 7.05 23.25
N ASP A 163 7.17 7.23 23.95
CA ASP A 163 7.18 7.43 25.39
C ASP A 163 6.87 8.89 25.70
N GLY A 164 5.90 9.13 26.59
CA GLY A 164 5.51 10.47 27.07
C GLY A 164 4.49 11.22 26.20
N GLY A 165 4.00 10.65 25.10
CA GLY A 165 3.07 11.34 24.19
C GLY A 165 2.39 10.44 23.15
N THR A 166 1.76 11.05 22.15
CA THR A 166 1.02 10.40 21.05
C THR A 166 1.66 10.72 19.69
N GLY A 167 1.72 9.75 18.79
CA GLY A 167 2.22 9.95 17.42
C GLY A 167 2.86 8.70 16.78
N LEU A 168 3.34 8.87 15.54
CA LEU A 168 3.95 7.79 14.74
C LEU A 168 5.37 8.13 14.32
N PHE A 169 6.34 7.38 14.85
CA PHE A 169 7.70 7.33 14.31
C PHE A 169 7.94 5.98 13.61
N GLY A 170 7.60 5.93 12.33
CA GLY A 170 7.68 4.75 11.47
C GLY A 170 8.83 4.81 10.47
N SER A 171 9.24 3.65 9.97
CA SER A 171 10.25 3.53 8.93
C SER A 171 9.85 2.48 7.90
N TYR A 172 10.37 2.62 6.68
CA TYR A 172 10.29 1.63 5.62
C TYR A 172 11.45 1.80 4.64
N ALA A 173 11.81 0.72 3.94
CA ALA A 173 12.61 0.80 2.73
C ALA A 173 11.68 0.77 1.51
N VAL A 174 12.03 1.43 0.40
CA VAL A 174 11.15 1.54 -0.77
C VAL A 174 11.90 1.33 -2.08
N VAL A 175 11.27 0.62 -3.00
CA VAL A 175 11.66 0.52 -4.41
C VAL A 175 10.46 0.90 -5.28
N ARG A 176 10.74 1.37 -6.50
CA ARG A 176 9.71 1.82 -7.45
C ARG A 176 10.02 1.33 -8.85
N TYR A 177 8.97 1.09 -9.63
CA TYR A 177 9.06 0.88 -11.06
C TYR A 177 7.83 1.48 -11.77
N GLU A 178 7.96 1.70 -13.06
CA GLU A 178 6.88 2.20 -13.92
C GLU A 178 6.19 1.02 -14.59
N LEU A 179 4.87 1.14 -14.74
CA LEU A 179 4.01 0.14 -15.34
C LEU A 179 2.96 0.83 -16.21
N GLU A 180 2.92 0.47 -17.49
CA GLU A 180 1.83 0.77 -18.39
C GLU A 180 0.72 -0.30 -18.21
N VAL A 181 -0.49 0.14 -17.85
CA VAL A 181 -1.63 -0.76 -17.68
C VAL A 181 -2.54 -0.65 -18.90
N GLU A 182 -2.55 -1.68 -19.72
CA GLU A 182 -3.35 -1.72 -20.94
C GLU A 182 -4.78 -2.21 -20.69
N ARG A 183 -5.67 -1.75 -21.56
CA ARG A 183 -7.05 -2.24 -21.61
C ARG A 183 -7.07 -3.63 -22.25
N PRO A 184 -7.85 -4.58 -21.70
CA PRO A 184 -8.19 -5.82 -22.39
C PRO A 184 -8.64 -5.54 -23.83
N SER A 185 -8.11 -6.30 -24.80
CA SER A 185 -8.40 -6.09 -26.22
C SER A 185 -9.81 -6.54 -26.66
N GLY A 186 -10.68 -6.88 -25.69
CA GLY A 186 -12.08 -7.27 -25.89
C GLY A 186 -13.10 -6.25 -25.39
N GLY A 187 -13.41 -5.25 -26.22
CA GLY A 187 -14.78 -4.72 -26.42
C GLY A 187 -15.43 -3.83 -25.35
N GLY A 188 -15.79 -2.62 -25.77
CA GLY A 188 -17.00 -1.99 -25.25
C GLY A 188 -18.19 -2.93 -25.48
N GLY A 189 -18.81 -3.38 -24.41
CA GLY A 189 -19.95 -4.29 -24.43
C GLY A 189 -20.38 -4.55 -23.02
N GLY A 190 -21.64 -4.22 -22.70
CA GLY A 190 -22.20 -4.42 -21.37
C GLY A 190 -21.98 -5.84 -20.87
N LEU A 191 -21.65 -5.95 -19.58
CA LEU A 191 -21.85 -7.21 -18.86
C LEU A 191 -23.35 -7.38 -18.59
N PRO A 192 -23.87 -8.62 -18.54
CA PRO A 192 -25.28 -8.92 -18.31
C PRO A 192 -25.82 -8.35 -17.00
#